data_AF-A0A819ATT3-F1
#
_entry.id   AF-A0A819ATT3-F1
#
_cell.length_a   1.000
_cell.length_b   1.000
_cell.length_c   1.000
_cell.angle_alpha   90.00
_cell.angle_beta   90.00
_cell.angle_gamma   90.00
#
_symmetry.space_group_name_H-M   'P 1'
#
loop_
_entity.id
_entity.type
_entity.pdbx_description
1 polymer ?
#
loop_
_entity_poly.entity_id
_entity_poly.type
_entity_poly.pdbx_seq_one_letter_code
_entity_poly.pdbx_strand_id
1 'polypeptide(L)'
;MHDVFISDRFNMSGQRLTTGALLRYLRGNSSEKAILQVVGIKTIDSKTDDPSVSAKRYRLMLSDGKSTFSSCMLGTQMNQLIEMNSLKENSIVRIDRVMVNAIDKQTGRVMLMLYELEVLQSDSERIGDPVALPLTDIINNGNNNTNRSETNDNNQTSTTTGKKNSC
;
A
#
# COMPACT_ATOMS: atom_id res chain seq x y z
N MET A 1 -14.23 -37.15 10.97
CA MET A 1 -14.41 -35.78 11.46
C MET A 1 -13.81 -34.87 10.41
N HIS A 2 -14.57 -34.58 9.36
CA HIS A 2 -14.16 -33.66 8.31
C HIS A 2 -14.94 -32.38 8.55
N ASP A 3 -14.25 -31.36 9.03
CA ASP A 3 -14.82 -30.03 9.18
C ASP A 3 -15.21 -29.51 7.80
N VAL A 4 -16.49 -29.16 7.72
CA VAL A 4 -17.14 -28.56 6.58
C VAL A 4 -16.50 -27.19 6.40
N PHE A 5 -15.61 -27.07 5.42
CA PHE A 5 -15.18 -25.78 4.90
C PHE A 5 -16.43 -24.99 4.53
N ILE A 6 -16.62 -23.91 5.28
CA ILE A 6 -17.62 -22.88 5.05
C ILE A 6 -17.44 -22.41 3.62
N SER A 7 -18.36 -22.86 2.77
CA SER A 7 -18.62 -22.26 1.48
C SER A 7 -19.29 -20.93 1.77
N ASP A 8 -18.48 -19.88 1.91
CA ASP A 8 -18.98 -18.51 1.83
C ASP A 8 -19.60 -18.34 0.45
N ARG A 9 -20.92 -18.50 0.41
CA ARG A 9 -21.76 -18.15 -0.73
C ARG A 9 -21.58 -16.66 -0.96
N PHE A 10 -20.82 -16.33 -2.00
CA PHE A 10 -20.73 -15.00 -2.57
C PHE A 10 -22.16 -14.51 -2.89
N ASN A 11 -22.69 -13.63 -2.05
CA ASN A 11 -24.05 -13.12 -2.16
C ASN A 11 -24.11 -12.03 -3.25
N MET A 12 -24.90 -12.25 -4.30
CA MET A 12 -25.13 -11.37 -5.47
C MET A 12 -26.02 -10.14 -5.17
N SER A 13 -25.86 -9.48 -4.01
CA SER A 13 -26.70 -8.31 -3.64
C SER A 13 -25.98 -7.21 -2.84
N GLY A 14 -24.67 -7.05 -3.03
CA GLY A 14 -23.93 -5.88 -2.57
C GLY A 14 -22.57 -6.26 -2.00
N GLN A 15 -21.52 -6.20 -2.83
CA GLN A 15 -20.16 -6.29 -2.30
C GLN A 15 -19.94 -5.09 -1.37
N ARG A 16 -19.82 -5.35 -0.06
CA ARG A 16 -19.49 -4.32 0.91
C ARG A 16 -18.01 -4.00 0.81
N LEU A 17 -17.70 -2.78 0.41
CA LEU A 17 -16.35 -2.24 0.50
C LEU A 17 -15.89 -2.20 1.96
N THR A 18 -14.59 -2.38 2.18
CA THR A 18 -13.98 -2.37 3.51
C THR A 18 -13.77 -0.94 3.99
N THR A 19 -14.83 -0.34 4.54
CA THR A 19 -14.82 1.07 4.96
C THR A 19 -13.70 1.40 5.95
N GLY A 20 -13.01 2.50 5.71
CA GLY A 20 -11.88 3.01 6.50
C GLY A 20 -10.54 2.35 6.16
N ALA A 21 -10.49 1.38 5.24
CA ALA A 21 -9.26 0.66 4.91
C ALA A 21 -8.18 1.57 4.32
N LEU A 22 -8.56 2.56 3.49
CA LEU A 22 -7.57 3.48 2.90
C LEU A 22 -6.80 4.24 3.98
N LEU A 23 -7.51 4.73 5.01
CA LEU A 23 -6.88 5.41 6.14
C LEU A 23 -6.01 4.46 6.97
N ARG A 24 -6.45 3.21 7.17
CA ARG A 24 -5.67 2.19 7.88
C ARG A 24 -4.38 1.83 7.15
N TYR A 25 -4.45 1.64 5.83
CA TYR A 25 -3.26 1.47 4.98
C TYR A 25 -2.31 2.63 5.16
N LEU A 26 -2.77 3.87 4.98
CA LEU A 26 -1.95 5.08 5.10
C LEU A 26 -1.32 5.26 6.51
N ARG A 27 -1.92 4.65 7.54
CA ARG A 27 -1.39 4.62 8.92
C ARG A 27 -0.45 3.44 9.19
N GLY A 28 -0.14 2.62 8.18
CA GLY A 28 0.82 1.53 8.25
C GLY A 28 0.21 0.15 8.52
N ASN A 29 -1.11 0.02 8.61
CA ASN A 29 -1.76 -1.29 8.74
C ASN A 29 -1.92 -1.94 7.36
N SER A 30 -0.85 -2.54 6.85
CA SER A 30 -0.80 -3.16 5.50
C SER A 30 -1.15 -4.65 5.47
N SER A 31 -1.52 -5.26 6.59
CA SER A 31 -1.86 -6.70 6.66
C SER A 31 -3.33 -7.00 6.41
N GLU A 32 -4.21 -6.00 6.48
CA GLU A 32 -5.63 -6.14 6.15
C GLU A 32 -5.80 -6.42 4.64
N LYS A 33 -6.63 -7.42 4.29
CA LYS A 33 -7.00 -7.70 2.90
C LYS A 33 -8.27 -6.97 2.50
N ALA A 34 -8.19 -5.67 2.33
CA ALA A 34 -9.37 -4.83 2.11
C ALA A 34 -9.98 -5.01 0.71
N ILE A 35 -11.31 -4.98 0.65
CA ILE A 35 -12.11 -4.91 -0.58
C ILE A 35 -12.37 -3.43 -0.89
N LEU A 36 -11.93 -2.99 -2.06
CA LEU A 36 -11.99 -1.60 -2.52
C LEU A 36 -12.57 -1.54 -3.93
N GLN A 37 -13.12 -0.39 -4.30
CA GLN A 37 -13.52 -0.11 -5.67
C GLN A 37 -12.46 0.76 -6.36
N VAL A 38 -12.11 0.42 -7.59
CA VAL A 38 -11.35 1.30 -8.49
C VAL A 38 -12.31 2.34 -9.05
N VAL A 39 -12.09 3.62 -8.77
CA VAL A 39 -12.92 4.73 -9.25
C VAL A 39 -12.19 5.61 -10.26
N GLY A 40 -10.99 5.22 -10.67
CA GLY A 40 -10.26 5.88 -11.74
C GLY A 40 -8.91 5.22 -11.99
N ILE A 41 -8.48 5.23 -13.26
CA ILE A 41 -7.16 4.74 -13.69
C ILE A 41 -6.53 5.80 -14.60
N LYS A 42 -5.28 6.15 -14.33
CA LYS A 42 -4.50 7.07 -15.16
C LYS A 42 -3.14 6.47 -15.49
N THR A 43 -2.81 6.40 -16.77
CA THR A 43 -1.46 6.07 -17.22
C THR A 43 -0.51 7.21 -16.87
N ILE A 44 0.66 6.87 -16.31
CA ILE A 44 1.77 7.78 -16.08
C ILE A 44 2.88 7.39 -17.06
N ASP A 45 3.37 8.37 -17.79
CA ASP A 45 4.54 8.20 -18.64
C ASP A 45 5.79 8.02 -17.77
N SER A 46 6.50 6.91 -17.99
CA SER A 46 7.83 6.71 -17.42
C SER A 46 8.81 7.58 -18.20
N LYS A 47 9.32 8.65 -17.58
CA LYS A 47 10.48 9.40 -18.08
C LYS A 47 11.74 8.60 -17.77
N THR A 48 11.99 7.52 -18.50
CA THR A 48 13.24 6.77 -18.44
C THR A 48 13.99 7.00 -19.74
N ASP A 49 15.24 7.46 -19.64
CA ASP A 49 16.10 7.73 -20.81
C ASP A 49 16.58 6.43 -21.49
N ASP A 50 16.27 5.27 -20.89
CA ASP A 50 16.53 3.94 -21.46
C ASP A 50 15.31 3.45 -22.27
N PRO A 51 15.39 3.41 -23.61
CA PRO A 51 14.31 2.93 -24.48
C PRO A 51 14.05 1.42 -24.33
N SER A 52 14.95 0.66 -23.68
CA SER A 52 14.76 -0.78 -23.44
C SER A 52 13.91 -1.08 -22.20
N VAL A 53 13.64 -0.09 -21.34
CA VAL A 53 12.91 -0.26 -20.06
C VAL A 53 11.82 0.79 -19.88
N SER A 54 10.89 0.88 -20.83
CA SER A 54 9.67 1.69 -20.67
C SER A 54 8.50 0.79 -20.24
N ALA A 55 8.39 0.51 -18.94
CA ALA A 55 7.17 -0.07 -18.40
C ALA A 55 6.14 1.04 -18.14
N LYS A 56 4.93 0.89 -18.71
CA LYS A 56 3.78 1.76 -18.39
C LYS A 56 3.51 1.70 -16.89
N ARG A 57 3.22 2.84 -16.27
CA ARG A 57 2.89 2.92 -14.84
C ARG A 57 1.45 3.36 -14.70
N TYR A 58 0.64 2.61 -13.97
CA TYR A 58 -0.76 2.96 -13.77
C TYR A 58 -0.99 3.52 -12.36
N ARG A 59 -1.60 4.70 -12.31
CA ARG A 59 -2.12 5.33 -11.09
C ARG A 59 -3.58 4.97 -10.93
N LEU A 60 -3.94 4.45 -9.77
CA LEU A 60 -5.30 4.11 -9.42
C LEU A 60 -5.86 5.14 -8.43
N MET A 61 -7.14 5.45 -8.58
CA MET A 61 -7.96 6.06 -7.56
C MET A 61 -8.83 4.97 -6.95
N LEU A 62 -8.68 4.74 -5.65
CA LEU A 62 -9.41 3.72 -4.92
C LEU A 62 -10.45 4.35 -4.01
N SER A 63 -11.55 3.63 -3.78
CA SER A 63 -12.63 3.96 -2.87
C SER A 63 -12.86 2.81 -1.87
N ASP A 64 -13.05 3.14 -0.60
CA ASP A 64 -13.51 2.22 0.44
C ASP A 64 -15.03 2.38 0.76
N GLY A 65 -15.74 3.11 -0.10
CA GLY A 65 -17.17 3.43 0.01
C GLY A 65 -17.48 4.69 0.82
N LYS A 66 -16.55 5.15 1.66
CA LYS A 66 -16.66 6.43 2.39
C LYS A 66 -15.67 7.45 1.88
N SER A 67 -14.48 7.01 1.52
CA SER A 67 -13.40 7.89 1.14
C SER A 67 -12.66 7.41 -0.10
N THR A 68 -12.05 8.36 -0.82
CA THR A 68 -11.21 8.08 -1.98
C THR A 68 -9.76 8.47 -1.75
N PHE A 69 -8.85 7.76 -2.40
CA PHE A 69 -7.42 8.06 -2.41
C PHE A 69 -6.82 7.84 -3.81
N SER A 70 -6.22 8.88 -4.38
CA SER A 70 -5.74 8.90 -5.79
C SER A 70 -4.24 8.66 -5.96
N SER A 71 -3.49 8.55 -4.85
CA SER A 71 -2.05 8.32 -4.87
C SER A 71 -1.72 6.83 -4.71
N CYS A 72 -2.43 5.96 -5.44
CA CYS A 72 -2.14 4.53 -5.49
C CYS A 72 -1.42 4.19 -6.80
N MET A 73 -0.30 3.46 -6.72
CA MET A 73 0.45 2.99 -7.88
C MET A 73 0.34 1.47 -7.97
N LEU A 74 -0.03 0.97 -9.15
CA LEU A 74 0.00 -0.45 -9.44
C LEU A 74 1.44 -0.90 -9.72
N GLY A 75 1.85 -2.02 -9.12
CA GLY A 75 3.12 -2.68 -9.45
C GLY A 75 3.12 -3.12 -10.91
N THR A 76 4.24 -2.93 -11.61
CA THR A 76 4.34 -3.22 -13.05
C THR A 76 4.06 -4.68 -13.39
N GLN A 77 4.27 -5.60 -12.44
CA GLN A 77 3.92 -7.01 -12.61
C GLN A 77 2.41 -7.24 -12.80
N MET A 78 1.55 -6.31 -12.35
CA MET A 78 0.09 -6.40 -12.47
C MET A 78 -0.46 -5.61 -13.67
N ASN A 79 0.39 -4.98 -14.49
CA ASN A 79 -0.03 -4.18 -15.63
C ASN A 79 -0.93 -4.94 -16.61
N GLN A 80 -0.67 -6.24 -16.78
CA GLN A 80 -1.45 -7.11 -17.66
C GLN A 80 -2.95 -7.10 -17.31
N LEU A 81 -3.31 -6.92 -16.03
CA LEU A 81 -4.72 -6.85 -15.63
C LEU A 81 -5.45 -5.66 -16.27
N ILE A 82 -4.78 -4.51 -16.40
CA ILE A 82 -5.34 -3.32 -17.06
C ILE A 82 -5.29 -3.49 -18.57
N GLU A 83 -4.19 -4.00 -19.10
CA GLU A 83 -4.00 -4.19 -20.55
C GLU A 83 -4.97 -5.20 -21.15
N MET A 84 -5.34 -6.23 -20.39
CA MET A 84 -6.37 -7.21 -20.74
C MET A 84 -7.79 -6.75 -20.32
N ASN A 85 -7.96 -5.51 -19.88
CA ASN A 85 -9.24 -4.93 -19.44
C ASN A 85 -9.95 -5.70 -18.32
N SER A 86 -9.21 -6.54 -17.58
CA SER A 86 -9.73 -7.29 -16.42
C SER A 86 -9.86 -6.38 -15.20
N LEU A 87 -8.92 -5.45 -15.03
CA LEU A 87 -8.93 -4.37 -14.04
C LEU A 87 -9.20 -3.04 -14.75
N LYS A 88 -10.36 -2.45 -14.50
CA LYS A 88 -10.81 -1.20 -15.13
C LYS A 88 -11.50 -0.30 -14.11
N GLU A 89 -11.90 0.89 -14.55
CA GLU A 89 -12.76 1.75 -13.73
C GLU A 89 -14.04 1.00 -13.34
N ASN A 90 -14.44 1.22 -12.09
CA ASN A 90 -15.51 0.53 -11.37
C ASN A 90 -15.29 -0.95 -11.02
N SER A 91 -14.11 -1.51 -11.28
CA SER A 91 -13.79 -2.85 -10.76
C SER A 91 -13.76 -2.88 -9.23
N ILE A 92 -14.27 -3.97 -8.65
CA ILE A 92 -14.11 -4.30 -7.23
C ILE A 92 -12.92 -5.23 -7.07
N VAL A 93 -12.00 -4.87 -6.18
CA VAL A 93 -10.74 -5.57 -5.97
C VAL A 93 -10.51 -5.87 -4.50
N ARG A 94 -9.90 -7.02 -4.20
CA ARG A 94 -9.28 -7.28 -2.89
C ARG A 94 -7.79 -6.99 -3.00
N ILE A 95 -7.27 -6.15 -2.11
CA ILE A 95 -5.83 -5.88 -2.05
C ILE A 95 -5.18 -6.95 -1.18
N ASP A 96 -4.28 -7.75 -1.75
CA ASP A 96 -3.61 -8.84 -1.04
C ASP A 96 -2.22 -8.44 -0.53
N ARG A 97 -1.53 -7.53 -1.24
CA ARG A 97 -0.24 -6.97 -0.81
C ARG A 97 -0.12 -5.50 -1.15
N VAL A 98 0.03 -4.67 -0.12
CA VAL A 98 0.26 -3.22 -0.22
C VAL A 98 1.47 -2.81 0.60
N MET A 99 2.22 -1.83 0.12
CA MET A 99 3.18 -1.08 0.94
C MET A 99 2.85 0.40 0.90
N VAL A 100 3.07 1.07 2.02
CA VAL A 100 3.03 2.52 2.06
C VAL A 100 4.43 3.03 1.86
N ASN A 101 4.65 3.68 0.72
CA ASN A 101 5.85 4.49 0.57
C ASN A 101 5.60 5.75 1.39
N ALA A 102 6.29 5.81 2.53
CA ALA A 102 6.29 6.96 3.42
C ALA A 102 6.59 8.24 2.64
N ILE A 103 6.05 9.35 3.16
CA ILE A 103 6.17 10.72 2.68
C ILE A 103 7.45 10.88 1.84
N ASP A 104 7.27 11.07 0.53
CA ASP A 104 8.34 11.49 -0.35
C ASP A 104 8.96 12.74 0.28
N LYS A 105 10.20 12.62 0.74
CA LYS A 105 10.89 13.67 1.51
C LYS A 105 11.03 14.97 0.73
N GLN A 106 10.95 14.92 -0.60
CA GLN A 106 11.04 16.09 -1.47
C GLN A 106 9.67 16.73 -1.69
N THR A 107 8.61 15.92 -1.86
CA THR A 107 7.28 16.42 -2.23
C THR A 107 6.26 16.45 -1.11
N GLY A 108 6.56 15.84 0.04
CA GLY A 108 5.65 15.72 1.17
C GLY A 108 4.49 14.73 0.95
N ARG A 109 4.53 13.91 -0.11
CA ARG A 109 3.39 13.09 -0.56
C ARG A 109 3.52 11.63 -0.13
N VAL A 110 2.42 11.04 0.35
CA VAL A 110 2.32 9.61 0.66
C VAL A 110 1.77 8.85 -0.56
N MET A 111 2.30 7.65 -0.83
CA MET A 111 1.81 6.79 -1.90
C MET A 111 1.55 5.37 -1.42
N LEU A 112 0.46 4.76 -1.90
CA LEU A 112 0.21 3.33 -1.74
C LEU A 112 0.78 2.59 -2.96
N MET A 113 1.63 1.59 -2.72
CA MET A 113 2.15 0.69 -3.74
C MET A 113 1.39 -0.63 -3.66
N LEU A 114 0.64 -0.97 -4.71
CA LEU A 114 -0.18 -2.18 -4.79
C LEU A 114 0.60 -3.26 -5.56
N TYR A 115 1.04 -4.30 -4.87
CA TYR A 115 1.87 -5.35 -5.46
C TYR A 115 1.09 -6.59 -5.88
N GLU A 116 0.03 -6.90 -5.15
CA GLU A 116 -0.86 -8.04 -5.41
C GLU A 116 -2.31 -7.62 -5.11
N LEU A 117 -3.22 -7.94 -6.03
CA LEU A 117 -4.66 -7.77 -5.85
C LEU A 117 -5.42 -8.85 -6.64
N GLU A 118 -6.63 -9.14 -6.20
CA GLU A 118 -7.58 -9.98 -6.94
C GLU A 118 -8.74 -9.11 -7.43
N VAL A 119 -9.10 -9.24 -8.71
CA VAL A 119 -10.33 -8.64 -9.24
C VAL A 119 -11.51 -9.52 -8.88
N LEU A 120 -12.35 -9.06 -7.95
CA LEU A 120 -13.56 -9.78 -7.52
C LEU A 120 -14.73 -9.56 -8.49
N GLN A 121 -14.77 -8.38 -9.12
CA GLN A 121 -15.79 -8.01 -10.10
C GLN A 121 -15.22 -6.93 -11.02
N SER A 122 -15.16 -7.19 -12.32
CA SER A 122 -14.56 -6.24 -13.28
C SER A 122 -15.44 -5.02 -13.56
N ASP A 123 -16.74 -5.12 -13.36
CA ASP A 123 -17.71 -4.07 -13.68
C ASP A 123 -18.78 -3.97 -12.60
N SER A 124 -18.86 -2.83 -11.92
CA SER A 124 -19.83 -2.53 -10.88
C SER A 124 -20.36 -1.12 -11.10
N GLU A 125 -21.50 -0.78 -10.52
CA GLU A 125 -21.86 0.62 -10.35
C GLU A 125 -20.94 1.28 -9.32
N ARG A 126 -20.79 2.60 -9.38
CA ARG A 126 -20.08 3.38 -8.36
C ARG A 126 -20.79 3.21 -7.02
N ILE A 127 -20.07 2.75 -6.00
CA ILE A 127 -20.63 2.46 -4.69
C ILE A 127 -20.49 3.70 -3.79
N GLY A 128 -21.64 4.24 -3.36
CA GLY A 128 -21.73 5.36 -2.44
C GLY A 128 -21.31 6.70 -3.05
N ASP A 129 -21.09 7.69 -2.17
CA ASP A 129 -20.54 8.98 -2.55
C ASP A 129 -19.26 9.32 -1.75
N PRO A 130 -18.15 8.61 -2.05
CA PRO A 130 -16.94 8.73 -1.26
C PRO A 130 -16.24 10.08 -1.50
N VAL A 131 -15.77 10.69 -0.41
CA VAL A 131 -15.06 11.99 -0.41
C VAL A 131 -13.55 11.78 -0.37
N ALA A 132 -12.77 12.63 -1.02
CA ALA A 132 -11.30 12.54 -0.95
C ALA A 132 -10.79 12.56 0.50
N LEU A 133 -9.90 11.64 0.86
CA LEU A 133 -9.28 11.61 2.19
C LEU A 133 -8.48 12.90 2.44
N PRO A 134 -8.79 13.66 3.50
CA PRO A 134 -8.02 14.85 3.87
C PRO A 134 -6.58 14.51 4.22
N LEU A 135 -5.63 15.36 3.79
CA LEU A 135 -4.20 15.20 4.13
C LEU A 135 -3.95 15.24 5.64
N THR A 136 -4.74 15.98 6.41
CA THR A 136 -4.65 16.05 7.87
C THR A 136 -4.82 14.69 8.52
N ASP A 137 -5.73 13.86 7.99
CA ASP A 137 -6.03 12.55 8.57
C ASP A 137 -4.90 11.54 8.35
N ILE A 138 -4.07 11.80 7.32
CA ILE A 138 -2.88 11.02 6.92
C ILE A 138 -1.67 11.42 7.77
N ILE A 139 -1.44 12.72 7.98
CA ILE A 139 -0.23 13.27 8.60
C ILE A 139 -0.17 13.09 10.12
N ASN A 140 -1.31 12.92 10.80
CA ASN A 140 -1.38 12.78 12.27
C ASN A 140 -0.67 11.52 12.84
N ASN A 141 0.08 10.75 12.04
CA ASN A 141 0.86 9.57 12.43
C ASN A 141 2.37 9.86 12.64
N GLY A 142 2.74 11.09 13.00
CA GLY A 142 4.13 11.50 13.19
C GLY A 142 4.89 10.89 14.38
N ASN A 143 4.48 9.74 14.92
CA ASN A 143 5.16 9.06 16.03
C ASN A 143 4.90 7.55 15.99
N ASN A 144 5.65 6.77 15.19
CA ASN A 144 5.86 5.34 15.43
C ASN A 144 7.13 4.84 14.72
N ASN A 145 8.23 4.88 15.48
CA ASN A 145 9.51 4.19 15.35
C ASN A 145 9.79 3.38 14.07
N THR A 146 10.61 3.94 13.18
CA THR A 146 11.54 3.14 12.38
C THR A 146 12.67 2.66 13.30
N ASN A 147 12.69 1.38 13.65
CA ASN A 147 13.90 0.74 14.15
C ASN A 147 14.95 0.82 13.04
N ARG A 148 15.82 1.82 13.14
CA ARG A 148 17.16 1.81 12.56
C ARG A 148 17.93 0.78 13.38
N SER A 149 18.29 -0.35 12.78
CA SER A 149 19.29 -1.24 13.37
C SER A 149 20.63 -0.50 13.39
N GLU A 150 20.90 0.20 14.48
CA GLU A 150 22.25 0.47 14.94
C GLU A 150 22.78 -0.84 15.53
N THR A 151 23.47 -1.65 14.72
CA THR A 151 24.40 -2.64 15.27
C THR A 151 25.56 -1.86 15.89
N ASN A 152 25.42 -1.69 17.20
CA ASN A 152 26.39 -1.11 18.10
C ASN A 152 27.24 -2.26 18.65
N ASP A 153 28.31 -2.64 17.95
CA ASP A 153 29.29 -3.58 18.47
C ASP A 153 30.35 -2.82 19.28
N ASN A 154 30.05 -2.67 20.57
CA ASN A 154 31.04 -2.46 21.61
C ASN A 154 31.77 -3.78 21.87
N ASN A 155 33.09 -3.82 21.69
CA ASN A 155 33.88 -4.78 22.46
C ASN A 155 35.02 -4.07 23.20
N GLN A 156 34.95 -4.25 24.52
CA GLN A 156 35.93 -3.86 25.52
C GLN A 156 37.29 -4.49 25.25
N THR A 157 38.36 -3.72 25.45
CA THR A 157 39.56 -4.26 26.09
C THR A 157 40.19 -3.19 26.97
N SER A 158 39.90 -3.28 28.27
CA SER A 158 40.63 -2.59 29.33
C SER A 158 41.40 -3.65 30.10
N THR A 159 42.73 -3.59 30.08
CA THR A 159 43.58 -4.19 31.12
C THR A 159 44.54 -3.12 31.61
N THR A 160 44.30 -2.67 32.84
CA THR A 160 45.15 -1.75 33.61
C THR A 160 45.65 -2.49 34.84
N THR A 161 46.98 -2.58 35.02
CA THR A 161 47.69 -2.66 36.31
C THR A 161 49.20 -2.60 36.01
N GLY A 162 50.10 -1.85 36.66
CA GLY A 162 50.08 -0.87 37.73
C GLY A 162 51.53 -0.47 38.06
N LYS A 163 51.77 0.84 38.25
CA LYS A 163 52.75 1.55 39.13
C LYS A 163 54.05 0.85 39.59
N LYS A 164 55.22 1.51 39.41
CA LYS A 164 56.27 1.82 40.44
C LYS A 164 57.50 2.60 39.91
N ASN A 165 57.62 3.85 40.35
CA ASN A 165 58.73 4.64 40.94
C ASN A 165 60.23 4.45 40.57
N SER A 166 60.90 5.61 40.34
CA SER A 166 62.23 6.10 40.81
C SER A 166 63.53 5.37 40.44
N CYS A 167 64.41 6.02 39.67
CA CYS A 167 65.68 6.70 40.06
C CYS A 167 66.34 7.28 38.80
#